data_AF-A0A916CHV8-F1
#
_entry.id   AF-A0A916CHV8-F1
#
_cell.length_a   1.000
_cell.length_b   1.000
_cell.length_c   1.000
_cell.angle_alpha   90.00
_cell.angle_beta   90.00
_cell.angle_gamma   90.00
#
_symmetry.space_group_name_H-M   'P 1'
#
loop_
_entity.id
_entity.type
_entity.pdbx_description
1 polymer ?
#
loop_
_entity_poly.entity_id
_entity_poly.type
_entity_poly.pdbx_seq_one_letter_code
_entity_poly.pdbx_strand_id
1 'polypeptide(L)' 'TGATSKPGVYAGGDAVTGADLVVTAMAAGRRAALAMDKYLREHA' A
#
# COMPACT_ATOMS: atom_id res chain seq x y z
N THR A 1 4.62 1.71 4.14
CA THR A 1 4.25 2.45 2.91
C THR A 1 3.46 1.60 1.94
N GLY A 2 3.71 0.29 1.84
CA GLY A 2 3.08 -0.55 0.80
C GLY A 2 3.70 -0.35 -0.58
N ALA A 3 4.79 0.41 -0.69
CA ALA A 3 5.52 0.59 -1.93
C ALA A 3 6.22 -0.71 -2.33
N THR A 4 6.18 -1.02 -3.62
CA THR A 4 6.92 -2.13 -4.20
C THR A 4 8.27 -1.65 -4.75
N SER A 5 9.04 -2.57 -5.34
CA SER A 5 10.27 -2.22 -6.07
C SER A 5 10.01 -1.41 -7.35
N LYS A 6 8.78 -1.44 -7.88
CA LYS A 6 8.40 -0.65 -9.06
C LYS A 6 7.82 0.70 -8.61
N PRO A 7 8.42 1.85 -9.00
CA PRO A 7 7.90 3.17 -8.66
C PRO A 7 6.44 3.35 -9.10
N GLY A 8 5.64 3.98 -8.24
CA GLY A 8 4.19 4.18 -8.46
C GLY A 8 3.33 2.93 -8.29
N VAL A 9 3.91 1.76 -7.98
CA VAL A 9 3.16 0.51 -7.74
C VAL A 9 3.21 0.14 -6.26
N TYR A 10 2.03 -0.16 -5.71
CA TYR A 10 1.83 -0.45 -4.30
C TYR A 10 1.02 -1.74 -4.09
N ALA A 11 1.20 -2.36 -2.93
CA ALA A 11 0.49 -3.56 -2.51
C ALA A 11 0.19 -3.54 -1.00
N GLY A 12 -0.81 -4.32 -0.58
CA GLY A 12 -1.19 -4.51 0.82
C GLY A 12 -2.03 -5.77 1.01
N GLY A 13 -2.26 -6.16 2.26
CA GLY A 13 -2.97 -7.39 2.62
C GLY A 13 -2.16 -8.65 2.28
N ASP A 14 -2.86 -9.74 2.04
CA ASP A 14 -2.27 -11.08 1.87
C ASP A 14 -1.26 -11.18 0.71
N ALA A 15 -1.35 -10.29 -0.28
CA ALA A 15 -0.37 -10.18 -1.36
C ALA A 15 1.03 -9.76 -0.86
N VAL A 16 1.14 -9.22 0.36
CA VAL A 16 2.38 -8.75 0.98
C VAL A 16 2.77 -9.62 2.18
N THR A 17 1.79 -9.98 3.02
CA THR A 17 2.03 -10.65 4.31
C THR A 17 1.71 -12.14 4.30
N GLY A 18 1.07 -12.67 3.25
CA GLY A 18 0.41 -13.97 3.28
C GLY A 18 -0.90 -13.92 4.07
N ALA A 19 -1.57 -15.07 4.21
CA ALA A 19 -2.87 -15.18 4.85
C ALA A 19 -2.89 -14.57 6.26
N ASP A 20 -3.77 -13.58 6.47
CA ASP A 20 -3.89 -12.84 7.73
C ASP A 20 -5.35 -12.36 7.94
N LEU A 21 -5.58 -11.57 8.98
CA LEU A 21 -6.89 -11.04 9.32
C LEU A 21 -7.34 -9.91 8.39
N VAL A 22 -8.64 -9.80 8.15
CA VAL A 22 -9.23 -8.72 7.33
C VAL A 22 -8.85 -7.33 7.87
N VAL A 23 -8.75 -7.17 9.19
CA VAL A 23 -8.39 -5.88 9.80
C VAL A 23 -6.96 -5.44 9.46
N THR A 24 -6.01 -6.39 9.37
CA THR A 24 -4.62 -6.06 9.02
C THR A 24 -4.51 -5.73 7.53
N ALA A 25 -5.26 -6.42 6.68
CA ALA A 25 -5.39 -6.08 5.26
C ALA A 25 -5.98 -4.67 5.07
N MET A 26 -7.04 -4.30 5.80
CA MET A 26 -7.60 -2.94 5.77
C MET A 26 -6.59 -1.88 6.24
N ALA A 27 -5.85 -2.16 7.32
CA ALA A 27 -4.81 -1.24 7.81
C ALA A 27 -3.67 -1.07 6.79
N ALA A 28 -3.26 -2.16 6.13
CA ALA A 28 -2.28 -2.12 5.05
C ALA A 28 -2.79 -1.27 3.86
N GLY A 29 -4.05 -1.45 3.46
CA GLY A 29 -4.68 -0.66 2.40
C GLY A 29 -4.70 0.85 2.69
N ARG A 30 -5.05 1.27 3.91
CA ARG A 30 -5.01 2.69 4.29
C ARG A 30 -3.60 3.28 4.18
N ARG A 31 -2.57 2.52 4.61
CA ARG A 31 -1.17 2.96 4.49
C ARG A 31 -0.72 3.07 3.04
N ALA A 32 -1.12 2.14 2.19
CA ALA A 32 -0.83 2.19 0.75
C ALA A 32 -1.50 3.41 0.10
N ALA A 33 -2.78 3.68 0.40
CA ALA A 33 -3.50 4.82 -0.14
C ALA A 33 -2.85 6.18 0.23
N LEU A 34 -2.41 6.35 1.48
CA LEU A 34 -1.69 7.56 1.91
C LEU A 34 -0.35 7.73 1.17
N ALA A 35 0.35 6.62 0.90
CA ALA A 35 1.60 6.65 0.15
C ALA A 35 1.38 6.95 -1.34
N MET A 36 0.29 6.45 -1.93
CA MET A 36 -0.13 6.79 -3.29
C MET A 36 -0.48 8.27 -3.42
N ASP A 37 -1.29 8.81 -2.50
CA ASP A 37 -1.66 10.24 -2.49
C ASP A 37 -0.42 11.13 -2.41
N LYS A 38 0.52 10.83 -1.51
CA LYS A 38 1.79 11.55 -1.41
C LYS A 38 2.57 11.50 -2.73
N TYR A 39 2.72 10.32 -3.32
CA TYR A 39 3.45 10.15 -4.57
C TYR A 39 2.84 10.95 -5.71
N LEU A 40 1.52 10.91 -5.85
CA LEU A 40 0.80 11.66 -6.89
C LEU A 40 0.95 13.18 -6.71
N ARG A 41 0.95 13.69 -5.48
CA ARG A 41 1.17 15.12 -5.21
C ARG A 41 2.60 15.58 -5.50
N GLU A 42 3.58 14.72 -5.29
CA GLU A 42 4.99 15.03 -5.56
C GLU A 42 5.36 14.90 -7.04
N HIS A 43 4.53 14.24 -7.85
CA HIS A 43 4.75 14.00 -9.29
C HIS A 43 3.66 14.64 -10.18
N ALA A 44 2.94 15.63 -9.64
CA ALA A 44 2.05 16.52 -10.39
C ALA A 44 2.81 17.76 -10.87
#